data_AF-A0AAD8KS65-F1
#
_entry.id   AF-A0AAD8KS65-F1
#
_cell.length_a   1.000
_cell.length_b   1.000
_cell.length_c   1.000
_cell.angle_alpha   90.00
_cell.angle_beta   90.00
_cell.angle_gamma   90.00
#
_symmetry.space_group_name_H-M   'P 1'
#
loop_
_entity.id
_entity.type
_entity.pdbx_description
1 polymer ?
#
loop_
_entity_poly.entity_id
_entity_poly.type
_entity_poly.pdbx_seq_one_letter_code
_entity_poly.pdbx_strand_id
1 'polypeptide(L)'
;MAPHTLRDLSPSSFKPRVVSIGPLHKKDENVQELEGRKTSYMIDLMHHTNSPQKETLKTCLEKVYLSMDQIKACYIWTDTYDDSEIAKMLVMDACFILHYILSYHFVAFEELDSGNAILRQSICYDLVLLENQIPFFIVDQIFQCIALKFIPNTSLIELIHPILSDLNLFEADIDTDNISISNTCHILSILHQCYKPQRNNYPSHDYSSKIHSAVDLDMAGVCFKPNQNPTWVLGMEVKLPRVPCFFWCWSKPTLRMPAMIVGDDSEFIFRNLMAYELSCTTSKHITSYSYAIDMLVNNSKDVAKLVDSRVLLNFMGSNEEVANMINNLGRDVWFKPSIPLSLLKPTSRFVRWPGNHLVWPINIHPGLLIWISAYNMYVLSI
;
A
#
# COMPACT_ATOMS: atom_id res chain seq x y z
N MET A 1 6.31 -8.73 -14.27
CA MET A 1 5.94 -10.08 -13.82
C MET A 1 6.33 -10.23 -12.37
N ALA A 2 5.53 -10.96 -11.57
CA ALA A 2 5.82 -11.23 -10.17
C ALA A 2 7.03 -12.17 -10.01
N PRO A 3 7.94 -11.94 -9.06
CA PRO A 3 9.08 -12.83 -8.81
C PRO A 3 8.63 -14.24 -8.41
N HIS A 4 9.34 -15.27 -8.88
CA HIS A 4 9.03 -16.68 -8.59
C HIS A 4 8.92 -16.96 -7.08
N THR A 5 9.80 -16.37 -6.27
CA THR A 5 9.79 -16.56 -4.81
C THR A 5 8.47 -16.12 -4.16
N LEU A 6 7.86 -15.04 -4.63
CA LEU A 6 6.54 -14.60 -4.14
C LEU A 6 5.40 -15.40 -4.77
N ARG A 7 5.53 -15.73 -6.06
CA ARG A 7 4.50 -16.46 -6.81
C ARG A 7 4.31 -17.88 -6.27
N ASP A 8 5.39 -18.58 -5.97
CA ASP A 8 5.32 -19.98 -5.53
C ASP A 8 4.67 -20.12 -4.15
N LEU A 9 4.75 -19.07 -3.31
CA LEU A 9 4.11 -19.01 -2.00
C LEU A 9 2.60 -18.80 -2.09
N SER A 10 2.13 -18.03 -3.07
CA SER A 10 0.71 -17.81 -3.30
C SER A 10 0.41 -17.60 -4.79
N PRO A 11 0.29 -18.70 -5.57
CA PRO A 11 0.07 -18.60 -7.01
C PRO A 11 -1.24 -17.92 -7.38
N SER A 12 -2.27 -18.05 -6.53
CA SER A 12 -3.57 -17.43 -6.72
C SER A 12 -3.54 -15.91 -6.53
N SER A 13 -2.56 -15.36 -5.82
CA SER A 13 -2.49 -13.91 -5.55
C SER A 13 -2.12 -13.07 -6.77
N PHE A 14 -1.69 -13.68 -7.87
CA PHE A 14 -1.22 -12.97 -9.07
C PHE A 14 -2.09 -13.22 -10.31
N LYS A 15 -3.17 -14.00 -10.17
CA LYS A 15 -4.09 -14.31 -11.27
C LYS A 15 -5.37 -13.50 -11.12
N PRO A 16 -5.94 -12.96 -12.22
CA PRO A 16 -7.22 -12.29 -12.17
C PRO A 16 -8.32 -13.25 -11.78
N ARG A 17 -9.32 -12.73 -11.06
CA ARG A 17 -10.51 -13.46 -10.61
C ARG A 17 -11.58 -13.47 -11.68
N VAL A 18 -11.87 -12.32 -12.28
CA VAL A 18 -13.02 -12.10 -13.16
C VAL A 18 -12.70 -11.32 -14.44
N VAL A 19 -11.62 -10.53 -14.48
CA VAL A 19 -11.30 -9.69 -15.65
C VAL A 19 -9.81 -9.65 -15.98
N SER A 20 -9.49 -9.85 -17.25
CA SER A 20 -8.13 -9.60 -17.74
C SER A 20 -7.99 -8.13 -18.11
N ILE A 21 -6.84 -7.54 -17.83
CA ILE A 21 -6.48 -6.18 -18.22
C ILE A 21 -5.08 -6.27 -18.84
N GLY A 22 -5.01 -6.02 -20.14
CA GLY A 22 -3.83 -6.27 -20.93
C GLY A 22 -3.74 -7.71 -21.45
N PRO A 23 -2.59 -8.09 -22.03
CA PRO A 23 -2.47 -9.27 -22.87
C PRO A 23 -2.30 -10.60 -22.12
N LEU A 24 -1.78 -10.59 -20.89
CA LEU A 24 -1.22 -11.79 -20.27
C LEU A 24 -2.28 -12.85 -19.91
N HIS A 25 -3.40 -12.42 -19.32
CA HIS A 25 -4.45 -13.31 -18.84
C HIS A 25 -5.66 -13.38 -19.77
N LYS A 26 -5.57 -12.77 -20.96
CA LYS A 26 -6.73 -12.58 -21.85
C LYS A 26 -7.40 -13.88 -22.27
N LYS A 27 -6.65 -14.98 -22.31
CA LYS A 27 -7.11 -16.31 -22.73
C LYS A 27 -7.52 -17.21 -21.56
N ASP A 28 -7.39 -16.74 -20.32
CA ASP A 28 -7.74 -17.52 -19.14
C ASP A 28 -9.26 -17.75 -19.10
N GLU A 29 -9.69 -18.95 -18.74
CA GLU A 29 -11.11 -19.36 -18.81
C GLU A 29 -11.99 -18.51 -17.89
N ASN A 30 -11.50 -18.20 -16.68
CA ASN A 30 -12.26 -17.50 -15.66
C ASN A 30 -12.54 -16.02 -15.99
N VAL A 31 -11.84 -15.43 -16.96
CA VAL A 31 -12.05 -14.03 -17.37
C VAL A 31 -12.92 -13.89 -18.62
N GLN A 32 -13.18 -14.98 -19.35
CA GLN A 32 -13.82 -14.91 -20.68
C GLN A 32 -15.23 -14.30 -20.64
N GLU A 33 -15.98 -14.52 -19.56
CA GLU A 33 -17.33 -13.98 -19.42
C GLU A 33 -17.32 -12.44 -19.44
N LEU A 34 -16.41 -11.80 -18.69
CA LEU A 34 -16.32 -10.35 -18.66
C LEU A 34 -15.59 -9.79 -19.87
N GLU A 35 -14.60 -10.52 -20.42
CA GLU A 35 -13.99 -10.17 -21.72
C GLU A 35 -15.05 -10.02 -22.81
N GLY A 36 -16.03 -10.95 -22.87
CA GLY A 36 -17.13 -10.89 -23.82
C GLY A 36 -18.06 -9.67 -23.63
N ARG A 37 -18.13 -9.14 -22.40
CA ARG A 37 -18.97 -7.98 -22.06
C ARG A 37 -18.29 -6.64 -22.28
N LYS A 38 -16.97 -6.54 -22.39
CA LYS A 38 -16.23 -5.27 -22.55
C LYS A 38 -16.74 -4.38 -23.68
N THR A 39 -17.29 -4.97 -24.75
CA THR A 39 -17.91 -4.21 -25.85
C THR A 39 -19.11 -3.39 -25.37
N SER A 40 -19.92 -3.92 -24.45
CA SER A 40 -21.05 -3.20 -23.87
C SER A 40 -20.57 -2.01 -23.03
N TYR A 41 -19.53 -2.17 -22.22
CA TYR A 41 -18.93 -1.07 -21.44
C TYR A 41 -18.39 0.04 -22.34
N MET A 42 -17.71 -0.32 -23.43
CA MET A 42 -17.23 0.65 -24.41
C MET A 42 -18.38 1.41 -25.09
N ILE A 43 -19.41 0.69 -25.53
CA ILE A 43 -20.57 1.29 -26.19
C ILE A 43 -21.28 2.24 -25.23
N ASP A 44 -21.53 1.82 -23.99
CA ASP A 44 -22.15 2.64 -22.95
C ASP A 44 -21.32 3.90 -22.63
N LEU A 45 -20.00 3.75 -22.46
CA LEU A 45 -19.10 4.87 -22.28
C LEU A 45 -19.17 5.89 -23.43
N MET A 46 -19.26 5.40 -24.68
CA MET A 46 -19.36 6.27 -25.85
C MET A 46 -20.74 6.90 -26.04
N HIS A 47 -21.82 6.30 -25.54
CA HIS A 47 -23.17 6.89 -25.61
C HIS A 47 -23.27 8.22 -24.86
N HIS A 48 -22.43 8.43 -23.86
CA HIS A 48 -22.33 9.68 -23.11
C HIS A 48 -21.59 10.78 -23.88
N THR A 49 -21.00 10.48 -25.04
CA THR A 49 -20.38 11.47 -25.92
C THR A 49 -21.38 12.01 -26.94
N ASN A 50 -21.36 13.33 -27.17
CA ASN A 50 -22.10 13.95 -28.29
C ASN A 50 -21.41 13.75 -29.65
N SER A 51 -20.43 12.83 -29.75
CA SER A 51 -19.63 12.60 -30.95
C SER A 51 -20.04 11.31 -31.65
N PRO A 52 -19.84 11.20 -32.98
CA PRO A 52 -20.01 9.92 -33.67
C PRO A 52 -19.08 8.86 -33.05
N GLN A 53 -19.65 7.71 -32.64
CA GLN A 53 -18.90 6.63 -31.97
C GLN A 53 -17.74 6.12 -32.84
N LYS A 54 -17.98 5.96 -34.14
CA LYS A 54 -16.97 5.49 -35.11
C LYS A 54 -15.78 6.43 -35.22
N GLU A 55 -16.02 7.74 -35.20
CA GLU A 55 -14.95 8.75 -35.26
C GLU A 55 -14.17 8.77 -33.94
N THR A 56 -14.87 8.73 -32.81
CA THR A 56 -14.24 8.69 -31.48
C THR A 56 -13.36 7.44 -31.32
N LEU A 57 -13.84 6.26 -31.73
CA LEU A 57 -13.07 5.02 -31.72
C LEU A 57 -11.84 5.10 -32.64
N LYS A 58 -11.98 5.72 -33.82
CA LYS A 58 -10.86 5.94 -34.73
C LYS A 58 -9.78 6.80 -34.06
N THR A 59 -10.16 7.92 -33.44
CA THR A 59 -9.23 8.78 -32.70
C THR A 59 -8.54 8.04 -31.55
N CYS A 60 -9.27 7.18 -30.82
CA CYS A 60 -8.70 6.34 -29.77
C CYS A 60 -7.62 5.40 -30.32
N LEU A 61 -7.93 4.67 -31.40
CA LEU A 61 -6.98 3.77 -32.05
C LEU A 61 -5.75 4.52 -32.56
N GLU A 62 -5.93 5.69 -33.19
CA GLU A 62 -4.82 6.53 -33.67
C GLU A 62 -3.87 6.93 -32.53
N LYS A 63 -4.38 7.37 -31.36
CA LYS A 63 -3.52 7.69 -30.20
C LYS A 63 -2.73 6.48 -29.70
N VAL A 64 -3.36 5.31 -29.66
CA VAL A 64 -2.69 4.07 -29.23
C VAL A 64 -1.64 3.62 -30.24
N TYR A 65 -1.91 3.70 -31.54
CA TYR A 65 -0.91 3.42 -32.58
C TYR A 65 0.31 4.35 -32.50
N LEU A 66 0.10 5.65 -32.23
CA LEU A 66 1.20 6.60 -32.04
C LEU A 66 2.10 6.25 -30.84
N SER A 67 1.60 5.46 -29.90
CA SER A 67 2.32 5.04 -28.70
C SER A 67 2.82 3.59 -28.77
N MET A 68 2.76 2.94 -29.94
CA MET A 68 2.98 1.50 -30.08
C MET A 68 4.37 1.05 -29.60
N ASP A 69 5.42 1.80 -29.89
CA ASP A 69 6.77 1.46 -29.45
C ASP A 69 6.90 1.49 -27.91
N GLN A 70 6.27 2.48 -27.27
CA GLN A 70 6.26 2.59 -25.81
C GLN A 70 5.46 1.44 -25.18
N ILE A 71 4.30 1.12 -25.76
CA ILE A 71 3.45 0.01 -25.35
C ILE A 71 4.24 -1.31 -25.41
N LYS A 72 4.90 -1.59 -26.54
CA LYS A 72 5.67 -2.82 -26.73
C LYS A 72 6.82 -2.96 -25.73
N ALA A 73 7.40 -1.83 -25.31
CA ALA A 73 8.45 -1.80 -24.30
C ALA A 73 7.94 -2.06 -22.86
N CYS A 74 6.64 -1.95 -22.60
CA CYS A 74 6.05 -2.19 -21.27
C CYS A 74 5.85 -3.68 -20.94
N TYR A 75 5.84 -4.57 -21.94
CA TYR A 75 5.50 -5.98 -21.75
C TYR A 75 6.65 -6.93 -22.05
N ILE A 76 6.68 -8.00 -21.28
CA ILE A 76 7.36 -9.23 -21.68
C ILE A 76 6.31 -10.07 -22.40
N TRP A 77 6.34 -10.05 -23.72
CA TRP A 77 5.36 -10.73 -24.56
C TRP A 77 5.51 -12.25 -24.49
N THR A 78 4.43 -12.94 -24.11
CA THR A 78 4.35 -14.41 -24.08
C THR A 78 3.65 -14.97 -25.34
N ASP A 79 2.79 -14.17 -25.94
CA ASP A 79 2.06 -14.45 -27.17
C ASP A 79 2.46 -13.45 -28.27
N THR A 80 2.27 -13.85 -29.53
CA THR A 80 2.43 -12.97 -30.69
C THR A 80 1.12 -12.26 -30.99
N TYR A 81 1.13 -10.93 -30.92
CA TYR A 81 0.03 -10.07 -31.37
C TYR A 81 0.54 -9.12 -32.43
N ASP A 82 -0.28 -8.85 -33.45
CA ASP A 82 -0.01 -7.74 -34.35
C ASP A 82 -0.41 -6.39 -33.70
N ASP A 83 0.06 -5.29 -34.30
CA ASP A 83 -0.18 -3.94 -33.79
C ASP A 83 -1.69 -3.59 -33.74
N SER A 84 -2.49 -4.18 -34.61
CA SER A 84 -3.95 -4.00 -34.63
C SER A 84 -4.61 -4.70 -33.46
N GLU A 85 -4.20 -5.93 -33.17
CA GLU A 85 -4.68 -6.71 -32.03
C GLU A 85 -4.31 -6.03 -30.71
N ILE A 86 -3.06 -5.56 -30.57
CA ILE A 86 -2.60 -4.80 -29.40
C ILE A 86 -3.44 -3.52 -29.25
N ALA A 87 -3.59 -2.73 -30.32
CA ALA A 87 -4.32 -1.47 -30.23
C ALA A 87 -5.79 -1.68 -29.82
N LYS A 88 -6.47 -2.65 -30.43
CA LYS A 88 -7.87 -2.98 -30.07
C LYS A 88 -7.98 -3.44 -28.63
N MET A 89 -7.08 -4.32 -28.18
CA MET A 89 -7.07 -4.82 -26.82
C MET A 89 -6.95 -3.68 -25.81
N LEU A 90 -5.95 -2.81 -25.98
CA LEU A 90 -5.68 -1.74 -25.03
C LEU A 90 -6.76 -0.65 -25.03
N VAL A 91 -7.36 -0.33 -26.19
CA VAL A 91 -8.51 0.58 -26.26
C VAL A 91 -9.70 -0.01 -25.50
N MET A 92 -10.01 -1.29 -25.71
CA MET A 92 -11.12 -1.97 -25.02
C MET A 92 -10.91 -2.01 -23.50
N ASP A 93 -9.70 -2.36 -23.07
CA ASP A 93 -9.37 -2.46 -21.65
C ASP A 93 -9.36 -1.09 -20.97
N ALA A 94 -8.85 -0.05 -21.64
CA ALA A 94 -8.92 1.32 -21.14
C ALA A 94 -10.35 1.84 -21.06
N CYS A 95 -11.21 1.56 -22.05
CA CYS A 95 -12.63 1.89 -21.99
C CYS A 95 -13.33 1.19 -20.81
N PHE A 96 -13.03 -0.10 -20.58
CA PHE A 96 -13.56 -0.85 -19.44
C PHE A 96 -13.13 -0.24 -18.10
N ILE A 97 -11.84 0.07 -17.94
CA ILE A 97 -11.30 0.73 -16.74
C ILE A 97 -11.98 2.08 -16.51
N LEU A 98 -12.10 2.90 -17.56
CA LEU A 98 -12.72 4.22 -17.44
C LEU A 98 -14.20 4.13 -17.08
N HIS A 99 -14.94 3.20 -17.69
CA HIS A 99 -16.33 2.96 -17.32
C HIS A 99 -16.44 2.56 -15.85
N TYR A 100 -15.62 1.59 -15.40
CA TYR A 100 -15.58 1.18 -14.00
C TYR A 100 -15.27 2.35 -13.05
N ILE A 101 -14.27 3.17 -13.37
CA ILE A 101 -13.94 4.39 -12.61
C ILE A 101 -15.14 5.34 -12.55
N LEU A 102 -15.78 5.62 -13.69
CA LEU A 102 -16.91 6.56 -13.74
C LEU A 102 -18.14 6.04 -12.98
N SER A 103 -18.32 4.72 -12.88
CA SER A 103 -19.40 4.11 -12.09
C SER A 103 -19.30 4.38 -10.58
N TYR A 104 -18.15 4.86 -10.07
CA TYR A 104 -18.03 5.32 -8.67
C TYR A 104 -18.62 6.72 -8.44
N HIS A 105 -18.79 7.50 -9.51
CA HIS A 105 -19.14 8.91 -9.43
C HIS A 105 -20.51 9.21 -10.02
N PHE A 106 -20.96 8.39 -10.98
CA PHE A 106 -22.22 8.64 -11.68
C PHE A 106 -23.05 7.36 -11.80
N VAL A 107 -24.25 7.42 -11.25
CA VAL A 107 -25.27 6.35 -11.31
C VAL A 107 -25.56 5.90 -12.74
N ALA A 108 -25.41 6.78 -13.73
CA ALA A 108 -25.60 6.47 -15.14
C ALA A 108 -24.67 5.33 -15.65
N PHE A 109 -23.51 5.11 -15.03
CA PHE A 109 -22.59 4.02 -15.39
C PHE A 109 -22.75 2.77 -14.51
N GLU A 110 -23.66 2.76 -13.54
CA GLU A 110 -23.85 1.60 -12.66
C GLU A 110 -24.67 0.48 -13.31
N GLU A 111 -25.47 0.78 -14.35
CA GLU A 111 -26.50 -0.13 -14.86
C GLU A 111 -25.96 -1.49 -15.35
N LEU A 112 -24.78 -1.52 -15.97
CA LEU A 112 -24.18 -2.76 -16.52
C LEU A 112 -23.72 -3.75 -15.45
N ASP A 113 -23.44 -3.27 -14.23
CA ASP A 113 -22.96 -4.06 -13.09
C ASP A 113 -23.97 -4.07 -11.92
N SER A 114 -25.09 -3.38 -12.09
CA SER A 114 -26.01 -3.01 -11.00
C SER A 114 -26.56 -4.25 -10.29
N GLY A 115 -26.09 -4.45 -9.06
CA GLY A 115 -26.58 -5.47 -8.13
C GLY A 115 -25.58 -6.54 -7.72
N ASN A 116 -24.40 -6.64 -8.36
CA ASN A 116 -23.38 -7.62 -7.96
C ASN A 116 -22.19 -6.96 -7.28
N ALA A 117 -22.34 -6.66 -5.99
CA ALA A 117 -21.27 -6.08 -5.17
C ALA A 117 -19.99 -6.94 -5.17
N ILE A 118 -20.13 -8.27 -5.21
CA ILE A 118 -19.00 -9.22 -5.24
C ILE A 118 -18.24 -9.10 -6.56
N LEU A 119 -18.94 -8.96 -7.68
CA LEU A 119 -18.32 -8.75 -8.99
C LEU A 119 -17.55 -7.43 -9.03
N ARG A 120 -18.17 -6.32 -8.57
CA ARG A 120 -17.51 -5.01 -8.51
C ARG A 120 -16.23 -5.07 -7.68
N GLN A 121 -16.32 -5.67 -6.49
CA GLN A 121 -15.17 -5.86 -5.62
C GLN A 121 -14.07 -6.72 -6.28
N SER A 122 -14.45 -7.80 -6.99
CA SER A 122 -13.51 -8.64 -7.72
C SER A 122 -12.82 -7.89 -8.88
N ILE A 123 -13.56 -7.05 -9.60
CA ILE A 123 -12.98 -6.15 -10.63
C ILE A 123 -11.97 -5.20 -9.98
N CYS A 124 -12.34 -4.58 -8.85
CA CYS A 124 -11.47 -3.67 -8.10
C CYS A 124 -10.10 -4.29 -7.78
N TYR A 125 -10.10 -5.54 -7.30
CA TYR A 125 -8.88 -6.28 -7.01
C TYR A 125 -8.08 -6.64 -8.27
N ASP A 126 -8.76 -7.05 -9.33
CA ASP A 126 -8.11 -7.38 -10.60
C ASP A 126 -7.41 -6.17 -11.24
N LEU A 127 -7.83 -4.93 -10.93
CA LEU A 127 -7.19 -3.69 -11.40
C LEU A 127 -5.83 -3.41 -10.75
N VAL A 128 -5.48 -4.03 -9.62
CA VAL A 128 -4.21 -3.83 -8.91
C VAL A 128 -3.33 -5.08 -8.87
N LEU A 129 -3.62 -6.06 -9.71
CA LEU A 129 -2.74 -7.19 -9.94
C LEU A 129 -1.52 -6.77 -10.77
N LEU A 130 -0.31 -7.09 -10.32
CA LEU A 130 0.92 -6.75 -11.05
C LEU A 130 0.97 -7.36 -12.46
N GLU A 131 0.33 -8.52 -12.64
CA GLU A 131 0.32 -9.27 -13.89
C GLU A 131 -0.91 -8.98 -14.77
N ASN A 132 -1.77 -8.04 -14.34
CA ASN A 132 -3.03 -7.69 -15.01
C ASN A 132 -3.13 -6.17 -15.21
N GLN A 133 -2.20 -5.59 -15.98
CA GLN A 133 -2.10 -4.14 -16.13
C GLN A 133 -1.94 -3.72 -17.58
N ILE A 134 -2.44 -2.51 -17.85
CA ILE A 134 -2.05 -1.70 -18.99
C ILE A 134 -1.31 -0.44 -18.52
N PRO A 135 -0.45 0.16 -19.36
CA PRO A 135 0.16 1.43 -19.03
C PRO A 135 -0.90 2.52 -18.80
N PHE A 136 -0.80 3.24 -17.70
CA PHE A 136 -1.78 4.24 -17.27
C PHE A 136 -1.91 5.39 -18.28
N PHE A 137 -0.84 5.72 -19.00
CA PHE A 137 -0.91 6.73 -20.05
C PHE A 137 -1.90 6.35 -21.18
N ILE A 138 -2.16 5.06 -21.40
CA ILE A 138 -3.20 4.62 -22.34
C ILE A 138 -4.59 4.96 -21.78
N VAL A 139 -4.83 4.67 -20.50
CA VAL A 139 -6.08 5.05 -19.83
C VAL A 139 -6.29 6.57 -19.92
N ASP A 140 -5.25 7.36 -19.68
CA ASP A 140 -5.27 8.82 -19.82
C ASP A 140 -5.54 9.29 -21.27
N GLN A 141 -4.90 8.67 -22.27
CA GLN A 141 -5.16 9.00 -23.67
C GLN A 141 -6.62 8.76 -24.07
N ILE A 142 -7.20 7.66 -23.61
CA ILE A 142 -8.61 7.31 -23.88
C ILE A 142 -9.55 8.19 -23.05
N PHE A 143 -9.20 8.53 -21.81
CA PHE A 143 -9.90 9.49 -20.97
C PHE A 143 -10.04 10.84 -21.70
N GLN A 144 -8.95 11.33 -22.28
CA GLN A 144 -8.95 12.56 -23.07
C GLN A 144 -9.80 12.46 -24.35
N CYS A 145 -9.87 11.29 -24.98
CA CYS A 145 -10.65 11.08 -26.20
C CYS A 145 -12.17 11.01 -25.94
N ILE A 146 -12.56 10.54 -24.75
CA ILE A 146 -13.94 10.17 -24.46
C ILE A 146 -14.49 11.00 -23.29
N ALA A 147 -13.98 10.77 -22.08
CA ALA A 147 -14.55 11.29 -20.85
C ALA A 147 -14.45 12.83 -20.74
N LEU A 148 -13.33 13.43 -21.14
CA LEU A 148 -13.19 14.90 -21.11
C LEU A 148 -14.22 15.64 -21.97
N LYS A 149 -14.91 14.96 -22.90
CA LYS A 149 -15.98 15.56 -23.70
C LYS A 149 -17.23 15.88 -22.88
N PHE A 150 -17.45 15.18 -21.75
CA PHE A 150 -18.60 15.39 -20.87
C PHE A 150 -18.22 15.72 -19.42
N ILE A 151 -16.96 15.51 -19.01
CA ILE A 151 -16.40 15.96 -17.73
C ILE A 151 -15.07 16.73 -17.92
N PRO A 152 -15.09 17.94 -18.50
CA PRO A 152 -13.89 18.63 -18.99
C PRO A 152 -12.94 19.14 -17.89
N ASN A 153 -13.40 19.32 -16.65
CA ASN A 153 -12.65 19.95 -15.56
C ASN A 153 -12.20 18.97 -14.48
N THR A 154 -12.00 17.70 -14.86
CA THR A 154 -11.66 16.64 -13.91
C THR A 154 -10.41 15.92 -14.36
N SER A 155 -9.51 15.61 -13.43
CA SER A 155 -8.34 14.78 -13.70
C SER A 155 -8.66 13.30 -13.50
N LEU A 156 -7.97 12.43 -14.25
CA LEU A 156 -8.11 10.98 -14.08
C LEU A 156 -7.64 10.51 -12.68
N ILE A 157 -6.69 11.22 -12.06
CA ILE A 157 -6.21 10.92 -10.70
C ILE A 157 -7.29 11.22 -9.64
N GLU A 158 -8.02 12.33 -9.78
CA GLU A 158 -9.17 12.61 -8.90
C GLU A 158 -10.26 11.55 -9.05
N LEU A 159 -10.52 11.08 -10.28
CA LEU A 159 -11.53 10.07 -10.53
C LEU A 159 -11.18 8.69 -9.97
N ILE A 160 -9.90 8.29 -10.01
CA ILE A 160 -9.47 6.98 -9.50
C ILE A 160 -9.31 6.98 -7.96
N HIS A 161 -9.25 8.15 -7.31
CA HIS A 161 -9.02 8.25 -5.87
C HIS A 161 -9.96 7.37 -5.01
N PRO A 162 -11.29 7.33 -5.21
CA PRO A 162 -12.17 6.48 -4.41
C PRO A 162 -11.82 4.98 -4.50
N ILE A 163 -11.43 4.51 -5.69
CA ILE A 163 -10.98 3.12 -5.89
C ILE A 163 -9.68 2.87 -5.11
N LEU A 164 -8.74 3.81 -5.14
CA LEU A 164 -7.50 3.69 -4.36
C LEU A 164 -7.79 3.69 -2.85
N SER A 165 -8.78 4.47 -2.41
CA SER A 165 -9.22 4.50 -1.00
C SER A 165 -9.85 3.16 -0.57
N ASP A 166 -10.69 2.55 -1.42
CA ASP A 166 -11.25 1.22 -1.16
C ASP A 166 -10.17 0.13 -1.06
N LEU A 167 -9.05 0.31 -1.77
CA LEU A 167 -7.91 -0.61 -1.78
C LEU A 167 -6.86 -0.28 -0.70
N ASN A 168 -7.10 0.75 0.12
CA ASN A 168 -6.17 1.18 1.14
C ASN A 168 -6.09 0.14 2.28
N LEU A 169 -4.87 -0.20 2.68
CA LEU A 169 -4.59 -1.22 3.71
C LEU A 169 -4.55 -0.64 5.13
N PHE A 170 -4.79 0.67 5.28
CA PHE A 170 -4.64 1.39 6.54
C PHE A 170 -5.81 2.35 6.78
N GLU A 171 -6.12 2.67 8.04
CA GLU A 171 -7.17 3.65 8.37
C GLU A 171 -6.80 5.09 7.95
N ALA A 172 -5.52 5.39 7.76
CA ALA A 172 -5.08 6.72 7.38
C ALA A 172 -5.40 6.99 5.91
N ASP A 173 -5.98 8.16 5.62
CA ASP A 173 -6.27 8.59 4.26
C ASP A 173 -5.01 8.59 3.39
N ILE A 174 -5.16 8.12 2.15
CA ILE A 174 -4.13 8.21 1.13
C ILE A 174 -4.11 9.60 0.51
N ASP A 175 -2.91 10.08 0.18
CA ASP A 175 -2.71 11.33 -0.55
C ASP A 175 -2.39 11.04 -2.01
N THR A 176 -3.09 11.72 -2.92
CA THR A 176 -2.86 11.64 -4.37
C THR A 176 -2.27 12.92 -4.98
N ASP A 177 -2.08 13.98 -4.20
CA ASP A 177 -1.67 15.31 -4.69
C ASP A 177 -0.28 15.31 -5.33
N ASN A 178 0.59 14.39 -4.90
CA ASN A 178 2.00 14.33 -5.31
C ASN A 178 2.32 13.14 -6.24
N ILE A 179 1.30 12.54 -6.86
CA ILE A 179 1.50 11.40 -7.76
C ILE A 179 2.20 11.83 -9.05
N SER A 180 3.32 11.17 -9.36
CA SER A 180 4.05 11.37 -10.61
C SER A 180 3.61 10.30 -11.61
N ILE A 181 3.02 10.73 -12.73
CA ILE A 181 2.65 9.85 -13.83
C ILE A 181 3.82 9.80 -14.83
N SER A 182 4.48 8.65 -14.91
CA SER A 182 5.47 8.33 -15.94
C SER A 182 4.90 7.37 -16.98
N ASN A 183 5.59 7.21 -18.11
CA ASN A 183 5.19 6.28 -19.17
C ASN A 183 5.19 4.80 -18.75
N THR A 184 5.76 4.47 -17.59
CA THR A 184 5.76 3.11 -17.02
C THR A 184 4.75 2.92 -15.89
N CYS A 185 4.00 3.97 -15.53
CA CYS A 185 2.99 3.86 -14.47
C CYS A 185 1.81 3.00 -14.92
N HIS A 186 1.26 2.24 -13.99
CA HIS A 186 -0.01 1.51 -14.05
C HIS A 186 -0.76 1.68 -12.71
N ILE A 187 -2.00 1.20 -12.59
CA ILE A 187 -2.85 1.46 -11.42
C ILE A 187 -2.19 0.99 -10.11
N LEU A 188 -1.63 -0.22 -10.05
CA LEU A 188 -0.89 -0.69 -8.86
C LEU A 188 0.31 0.20 -8.51
N SER A 189 1.01 0.78 -9.50
CA SER A 189 2.11 1.72 -9.23
C SER A 189 1.62 3.05 -8.63
N ILE A 190 0.40 3.47 -8.98
CA ILE A 190 -0.26 4.66 -8.42
C ILE A 190 -0.65 4.39 -6.96
N LEU A 191 -1.26 3.24 -6.69
CA LEU A 191 -1.53 2.78 -5.32
C LEU A 191 -0.24 2.71 -4.48
N HIS A 192 0.86 2.20 -5.06
CA HIS A 192 2.16 2.19 -4.39
C HIS A 192 2.66 3.60 -4.04
N GLN A 193 2.46 4.58 -4.92
CA GLN A 193 2.88 5.97 -4.68
C GLN A 193 2.16 6.60 -3.49
N CYS A 194 0.90 6.23 -3.22
CA CYS A 194 0.15 6.69 -2.04
C CYS A 194 0.82 6.28 -0.71
N TYR A 195 1.67 5.24 -0.72
CA TYR A 195 2.41 4.79 0.45
C TYR A 195 3.84 5.34 0.53
N LYS A 196 4.24 6.25 -0.36
CA LYS A 196 5.56 6.90 -0.30
C LYS A 196 5.55 8.10 0.64
N PRO A 197 6.61 8.33 1.41
CA PRO A 197 6.73 9.56 2.19
C PRO A 197 7.02 10.74 1.27
N GLN A 198 6.44 11.90 1.59
CA GLN A 198 6.65 13.14 0.84
C GLN A 198 8.08 13.73 0.98
N ARG A 199 8.87 13.28 1.96
CA ARG A 199 10.26 13.74 2.18
C ARG A 199 11.22 12.57 2.42
N ASN A 200 12.26 12.47 1.59
CA ASN A 200 13.33 11.48 1.71
C ASN A 200 14.38 11.88 2.76
N ASN A 201 14.02 11.82 4.04
CA ASN A 201 15.01 11.93 5.11
C ASN A 201 15.10 10.60 5.86
N TYR A 202 15.93 9.69 5.36
CA TYR A 202 16.27 8.46 6.09
C TYR A 202 17.63 8.66 6.75
N PRO A 203 17.70 8.77 8.08
CA PRO A 203 18.98 8.58 8.74
C PRO A 203 19.40 7.11 8.59
N SER A 204 20.62 6.89 8.10
CA SER A 204 21.22 5.56 8.06
C SER A 204 21.53 5.11 9.49
N HIS A 205 20.83 4.08 9.98
CA HIS A 205 21.07 3.56 11.32
C HIS A 205 21.24 2.05 11.33
N ASP A 206 22.03 1.61 12.31
CA ASP A 206 22.52 0.25 12.48
C ASP A 206 21.40 -0.70 12.95
N TYR A 207 21.39 -1.91 12.39
CA TYR A 207 20.30 -2.87 12.56
C TYR A 207 20.42 -3.62 13.89
N SER A 208 19.30 -3.78 14.61
CA SER A 208 19.22 -4.66 15.77
C SER A 208 18.98 -6.10 15.33
N SER A 209 19.77 -7.04 15.84
CA SER A 209 19.62 -8.48 15.61
C SER A 209 18.56 -9.15 16.49
N LYS A 210 17.91 -8.40 17.39
CA LYS A 210 16.91 -8.96 18.31
C LYS A 210 15.51 -8.47 17.96
N ILE A 211 14.68 -9.41 17.53
CA ILE A 211 13.26 -9.25 17.23
C ILE A 211 12.47 -9.39 18.53
N HIS A 212 11.54 -8.47 18.79
CA HIS A 212 10.65 -8.51 19.95
C HIS A 212 9.21 -8.46 19.47
N SER A 213 8.41 -9.46 19.86
CA SER A 213 6.98 -9.51 19.53
C SER A 213 6.19 -8.41 20.25
N ALA A 214 4.95 -8.18 19.83
CA ALA A 214 4.08 -7.21 20.45
C ALA A 214 3.85 -7.49 21.94
N VAL A 215 3.69 -8.77 22.31
CA VAL A 215 3.56 -9.18 23.71
C VAL A 215 4.86 -9.00 24.48
N ASP A 216 6.03 -9.31 23.89
CA ASP A 216 7.33 -9.08 24.55
C ASP A 216 7.55 -7.59 24.87
N LEU A 217 7.22 -6.72 23.91
CA LEU A 217 7.33 -5.28 24.07
C LEU A 217 6.36 -4.74 25.11
N ASP A 218 5.12 -5.24 25.14
CA ASP A 218 4.15 -4.87 26.17
C ASP A 218 4.60 -5.29 27.57
N MET A 219 5.14 -6.50 27.72
CA MET A 219 5.73 -6.97 28.98
C MET A 219 6.94 -6.12 29.40
N ALA A 220 7.69 -5.58 28.45
CA ALA A 220 8.76 -4.62 28.70
C ALA A 220 8.27 -3.19 29.00
N GLY A 221 6.95 -2.95 28.98
CA GLY A 221 6.31 -1.68 29.32
C GLY A 221 6.06 -0.74 28.15
N VAL A 222 6.23 -1.19 26.90
CA VAL A 222 5.94 -0.42 25.69
C VAL A 222 4.45 -0.47 25.38
N CYS A 223 3.84 0.69 25.17
CA CYS A 223 2.45 0.79 24.69
C CYS A 223 2.39 0.90 23.17
N PHE A 224 1.32 0.41 22.58
CA PHE A 224 1.01 0.59 21.17
C PHE A 224 -0.15 1.57 21.03
N LYS A 225 -0.07 2.48 20.05
CA LYS A 225 -1.17 3.41 19.73
C LYS A 225 -1.21 3.71 18.23
N PRO A 226 -2.40 4.00 17.65
CA PRO A 226 -2.50 4.47 16.28
C PRO A 226 -1.74 5.77 16.08
N ASN A 227 -1.13 5.93 14.92
CA ASN A 227 -0.61 7.21 14.48
C ASN A 227 -1.76 8.10 13.98
N GLN A 228 -2.26 8.97 14.86
CA GLN A 228 -3.48 9.76 14.61
C GLN A 228 -3.34 10.84 13.53
N ASN A 229 -2.14 11.39 13.32
CA ASN A 229 -1.87 12.43 12.31
C ASN A 229 -0.57 12.09 11.59
N PRO A 230 -0.55 11.01 10.80
CA PRO A 230 0.66 10.58 10.15
C PRO A 230 1.05 11.58 9.06
N THR A 231 2.30 12.04 9.06
CA THR A 231 2.87 12.75 7.89
C THR A 231 3.17 11.80 6.73
N TRP A 232 3.01 10.50 6.95
CA TRP A 232 3.25 9.41 6.02
C TRP A 232 2.45 8.20 6.45
N VAL A 233 1.65 7.62 5.55
CA VAL A 233 0.72 6.50 5.83
C VAL A 233 1.42 5.34 6.56
N LEU A 234 2.65 4.97 6.19
CA LEU A 234 3.37 3.85 6.83
C LEU A 234 4.26 4.30 8.02
N GLY A 235 4.15 5.55 8.43
CA GLY A 235 5.03 6.17 9.42
C GLY A 235 4.87 5.58 10.81
N MET A 236 5.95 4.99 11.31
CA MET A 236 6.09 4.55 12.69
C MET A 236 6.95 5.53 13.50
N GLU A 237 6.57 5.79 14.75
CA GLU A 237 7.26 6.71 15.64
C GLU A 237 7.34 6.11 17.06
N VAL A 238 8.52 6.14 17.67
CA VAL A 238 8.67 5.81 19.10
C VAL A 238 8.64 7.10 19.91
N LYS A 239 7.65 7.25 20.78
CA LYS A 239 7.56 8.33 21.76
C LYS A 239 8.11 7.88 23.10
N LEU A 240 9.21 8.50 23.51
CA LEU A 240 9.80 8.33 24.84
C LEU A 240 9.25 9.39 25.83
N PRO A 241 9.15 9.08 27.12
CA PRO A 241 8.81 10.06 28.14
C PRO A 241 9.83 11.22 28.18
N ARG A 242 9.33 12.46 28.26
CA ARG A 242 10.15 13.68 28.18
C ARG A 242 11.04 13.95 29.40
N VAL A 243 10.75 13.38 30.59
CA VAL A 243 11.52 13.65 31.82
C VAL A 243 11.65 12.37 32.66
N PRO A 244 12.86 11.90 33.00
CA PRO A 244 13.06 10.67 33.78
C PRO A 244 12.78 10.78 35.29
N CYS A 245 12.38 11.96 35.81
CA CYS A 245 12.64 12.33 37.20
C CYS A 245 11.43 12.90 37.98
N PHE A 246 10.22 12.36 37.92
CA PHE A 246 9.19 12.59 38.96
C PHE A 246 8.24 11.38 39.07
N PHE A 247 8.15 10.79 40.26
CA PHE A 247 7.59 9.45 40.54
C PHE A 247 6.09 9.23 40.26
N TRP A 248 5.35 10.24 39.77
CA TRP A 248 3.89 10.16 39.66
C TRP A 248 3.27 10.38 38.28
N CYS A 249 4.06 10.67 37.23
CA CYS A 249 3.50 10.84 35.88
C CYS A 249 4.44 10.28 34.80
N TRP A 250 4.66 8.97 34.82
CA TRP A 250 5.43 8.29 33.79
C TRP A 250 4.53 8.05 32.58
N SER A 251 4.74 8.80 31.50
CA SER A 251 4.24 8.38 30.20
C SER A 251 5.01 7.12 29.79
N LYS A 252 4.30 6.02 29.56
CA LYS A 252 4.94 4.79 29.08
C LYS A 252 5.57 5.03 27.70
N PRO A 253 6.76 4.47 27.40
CA PRO A 253 7.27 4.42 26.04
C PRO A 253 6.17 3.92 25.11
N THR A 254 5.89 4.65 24.02
CA THR A 254 4.77 4.33 23.14
C THR A 254 5.27 4.21 21.70
N LEU A 255 5.09 3.04 21.10
CA LEU A 255 5.22 2.84 19.66
C LEU A 255 3.92 3.27 18.99
N ARG A 256 4.00 4.33 18.19
CA ARG A 256 2.94 4.75 17.29
C ARG A 256 3.17 4.15 15.91
N MET A 257 2.13 3.58 15.34
CA MET A 257 2.18 2.92 14.03
C MET A 257 0.87 3.12 13.31
N PRO A 258 0.84 2.96 11.98
CA PRO A 258 -0.42 3.02 11.26
C PRO A 258 -1.34 1.88 11.70
N ALA A 259 -2.63 2.20 11.77
CA ALA A 259 -3.66 1.20 12.02
C ALA A 259 -3.89 0.40 10.74
N MET A 260 -3.44 -0.85 10.74
CA MET A 260 -3.54 -1.76 9.61
C MET A 260 -4.91 -2.43 9.57
N ILE A 261 -5.55 -2.42 8.39
CA ILE A 261 -6.83 -3.10 8.14
C ILE A 261 -6.52 -4.46 7.54
N VAL A 262 -6.95 -5.52 8.22
CA VAL A 262 -6.73 -6.90 7.79
C VAL A 262 -8.06 -7.59 7.52
N GLY A 263 -8.33 -7.90 6.26
CA GLY A 263 -9.45 -8.72 5.80
C GLY A 263 -8.99 -9.74 4.75
N ASP A 264 -9.95 -10.44 4.15
CA ASP A 264 -9.69 -11.57 3.24
C ASP A 264 -8.82 -11.19 2.03
N ASP A 265 -8.90 -9.94 1.57
CA ASP A 265 -8.16 -9.46 0.40
C ASP A 265 -6.84 -8.73 0.74
N SER A 266 -6.55 -8.52 2.03
CA SER A 266 -5.35 -7.78 2.45
C SER A 266 -4.07 -8.48 1.98
N GLU A 267 -3.98 -9.80 2.12
CA GLU A 267 -2.81 -10.58 1.68
C GLU A 267 -2.53 -10.38 0.20
N PHE A 268 -3.59 -10.43 -0.60
CA PHE A 268 -3.53 -10.27 -2.05
C PHE A 268 -2.95 -8.91 -2.45
N ILE A 269 -3.42 -7.82 -1.84
CA ILE A 269 -2.94 -6.46 -2.13
C ILE A 269 -1.48 -6.30 -1.68
N PHE A 270 -1.14 -6.76 -0.46
CA PHE A 270 0.24 -6.73 0.04
C PHE A 270 1.21 -7.45 -0.89
N ARG A 271 0.88 -8.68 -1.33
CA ARG A 271 1.74 -9.48 -2.21
C ARG A 271 1.97 -8.81 -3.56
N ASN A 272 0.96 -8.17 -4.14
CA ASN A 272 1.10 -7.43 -5.40
C ASN A 272 1.97 -6.18 -5.25
N LEU A 273 1.77 -5.40 -4.19
CA LEU A 273 2.61 -4.24 -3.89
C LEU A 273 4.08 -4.65 -3.62
N MET A 274 4.30 -5.72 -2.85
CA MET A 274 5.65 -6.25 -2.60
C MET A 274 6.29 -6.78 -3.89
N ALA A 275 5.54 -7.52 -4.72
CA ALA A 275 6.05 -7.99 -6.00
C ALA A 275 6.43 -6.84 -6.93
N TYR A 276 5.65 -5.76 -6.93
CA TYR A 276 5.99 -4.54 -7.65
C TYR A 276 7.30 -3.92 -7.15
N GLU A 277 7.47 -3.78 -5.82
CA GLU A 277 8.71 -3.26 -5.21
C GLU A 277 9.95 -4.11 -5.48
N LEU A 278 9.78 -5.44 -5.62
CA LEU A 278 10.88 -6.35 -5.92
C LEU A 278 11.21 -6.42 -7.42
N SER A 279 10.24 -6.12 -8.29
CA SER A 279 10.40 -6.19 -9.75
C SER A 279 10.84 -4.87 -10.39
N CYS A 280 10.65 -3.74 -9.69
CA CYS A 280 10.95 -2.41 -10.20
C CYS A 280 12.04 -1.71 -9.38
N THR A 281 12.70 -0.73 -10.00
CA THR A 281 13.64 0.17 -9.31
C THR A 281 12.89 1.23 -8.52
N THR A 282 12.19 0.82 -7.45
CA THR A 282 11.46 1.72 -6.55
C THR A 282 11.83 1.47 -5.09
N SER A 283 11.36 2.36 -4.21
CA SER A 283 11.59 2.24 -2.77
C SER A 283 10.73 1.14 -2.17
N LYS A 284 11.30 0.40 -1.20
CA LYS A 284 10.74 -0.84 -0.65
C LYS A 284 9.97 -0.58 0.65
N HIS A 285 9.04 0.36 0.63
CA HIS A 285 8.32 0.80 1.82
C HIS A 285 7.32 -0.24 2.32
N ILE A 286 6.54 -0.84 1.42
CA ILE A 286 5.56 -1.87 1.75
C ILE A 286 6.28 -3.12 2.25
N THR A 287 7.35 -3.54 1.56
CA THR A 287 8.18 -4.67 1.98
C THR A 287 8.81 -4.42 3.36
N SER A 288 9.28 -3.19 3.63
CA SER A 288 9.82 -2.84 4.95
C SER A 288 8.77 -2.82 6.04
N TYR A 289 7.57 -2.30 5.76
CA TYR A 289 6.45 -2.34 6.69
C TYR A 289 6.06 -3.79 6.99
N SER A 290 5.97 -4.63 5.95
CA SER A 290 5.64 -6.06 6.06
C SER A 290 6.63 -6.79 6.99
N TYR A 291 7.92 -6.50 6.86
CA TYR A 291 8.94 -7.04 7.78
C TYR A 291 8.80 -6.50 9.21
N ALA A 292 8.46 -5.22 9.37
CA ALA A 292 8.29 -4.62 10.69
C ALA A 292 7.07 -5.20 11.43
N ILE A 293 5.95 -5.47 10.74
CA ILE A 293 4.77 -6.07 11.36
C ILE A 293 4.97 -7.58 11.61
N ASP A 294 5.66 -8.28 10.72
CA ASP A 294 6.10 -9.68 10.92
C ASP A 294 6.92 -9.84 12.21
N MET A 295 7.88 -8.94 12.44
CA MET A 295 8.66 -8.90 13.69
C MET A 295 7.80 -8.74 14.95
N LEU A 296 6.65 -8.07 14.85
CA LEU A 296 5.76 -7.82 15.97
C LEU A 296 4.76 -8.97 16.17
N VAL A 297 4.47 -9.76 15.15
CA VAL A 297 3.39 -10.74 15.13
C VAL A 297 3.94 -12.15 14.97
N ASN A 298 4.28 -12.80 16.07
CA ASN A 298 4.69 -14.21 16.04
C ASN A 298 3.50 -15.16 16.16
N ASN A 299 2.46 -14.79 16.92
CA ASN A 299 1.30 -15.63 17.16
C ASN A 299 0.01 -14.83 17.41
N SER A 300 -1.11 -15.53 17.61
CA SER A 300 -2.42 -14.92 17.81
C SER A 300 -2.54 -14.00 19.04
N LYS A 301 -1.68 -14.15 20.07
CA LYS A 301 -1.66 -13.24 21.23
C LYS A 301 -1.05 -11.89 20.88
N ASP A 302 -0.06 -11.88 19.98
CA ASP A 302 0.51 -10.64 19.47
C ASP A 302 -0.53 -9.86 18.68
N VAL A 303 -1.28 -10.55 17.80
CA VAL A 303 -2.42 -9.96 17.09
C VAL A 303 -3.44 -9.42 18.08
N ALA A 304 -3.84 -10.22 19.09
CA ALA A 304 -4.79 -9.76 20.11
C ALA A 304 -4.33 -8.46 20.78
N LYS A 305 -3.03 -8.37 21.11
CA LYS A 305 -2.47 -7.15 21.72
C LYS A 305 -2.54 -5.94 20.80
N LEU A 306 -2.24 -6.11 19.51
CA LEU A 306 -2.30 -5.05 18.51
C LEU A 306 -3.75 -4.62 18.23
N VAL A 307 -4.70 -5.55 18.24
CA VAL A 307 -6.15 -5.31 18.16
C VAL A 307 -6.64 -4.51 19.36
N ASP A 308 -6.29 -4.94 20.58
CA ASP A 308 -6.65 -4.22 21.82
C ASP A 308 -6.11 -2.77 21.83
N SER A 309 -4.97 -2.57 21.18
CA SER A 309 -4.31 -1.27 21.06
C SER A 309 -4.81 -0.44 19.86
N ARG A 310 -5.76 -0.98 19.08
CA ARG A 310 -6.34 -0.41 17.85
C ARG A 310 -5.35 -0.11 16.72
N VAL A 311 -4.17 -0.72 16.75
CA VAL A 311 -3.17 -0.59 15.66
C VAL A 311 -3.32 -1.66 14.59
N LEU A 312 -4.19 -2.64 14.83
CA LEU A 312 -4.61 -3.63 13.86
C LEU A 312 -6.13 -3.81 13.97
N LEU A 313 -6.83 -3.69 12.85
CA LEU A 313 -8.26 -3.98 12.74
C LEU A 313 -8.41 -5.34 12.07
N ASN A 314 -8.93 -6.31 12.81
CA ASN A 314 -9.09 -7.68 12.34
C ASN A 314 -10.52 -7.90 11.83
N PHE A 315 -10.66 -8.10 10.52
CA PHE A 315 -11.89 -8.49 9.82
C PHE A 315 -11.83 -9.93 9.29
N MET A 316 -10.77 -10.69 9.60
CA MET A 316 -10.66 -12.12 9.29
C MET A 316 -11.40 -12.98 10.34
N GLY A 317 -11.46 -14.29 10.12
CA GLY A 317 -12.17 -15.22 11.00
C GLY A 317 -11.53 -15.41 12.37
N SER A 318 -10.21 -15.19 12.50
CA SER A 318 -9.52 -15.28 13.80
C SER A 318 -8.20 -14.49 13.87
N ASN A 319 -7.70 -14.27 15.09
CA ASN A 319 -6.36 -13.73 15.31
C ASN A 319 -5.24 -14.69 14.84
N GLU A 320 -5.53 -15.98 14.76
CA GLU A 320 -4.57 -16.99 14.28
C GLU A 320 -4.40 -16.90 12.76
N GLU A 321 -5.48 -16.70 12.02
CA GLU A 321 -5.44 -16.46 10.57
C GLU A 321 -4.62 -15.22 10.23
N VAL A 322 -4.84 -14.11 10.95
CA VAL A 322 -4.04 -12.88 10.78
C VAL A 322 -2.56 -13.14 11.06
N ALA A 323 -2.24 -13.84 12.15
CA ALA A 323 -0.85 -14.15 12.48
C ALA A 323 -0.19 -15.00 11.39
N ASN A 324 -0.90 -16.02 10.89
CA ASN A 324 -0.42 -16.86 9.79
C ASN A 324 -0.21 -16.06 8.51
N MET A 325 -1.17 -15.19 8.14
CA MET A 325 -1.06 -14.32 6.98
C MET A 325 0.19 -13.44 7.06
N ILE A 326 0.37 -12.69 8.17
CA ILE A 326 1.50 -11.78 8.36
C ILE A 326 2.84 -12.54 8.29
N ASN A 327 2.96 -13.67 9.00
CA ASN A 327 4.16 -14.50 8.99
C ASN A 327 4.49 -15.09 7.61
N ASN A 328 3.51 -15.16 6.71
CA ASN A 328 3.68 -15.67 5.35
C ASN A 328 3.92 -14.56 4.31
N LEU A 329 3.77 -13.28 4.66
CA LEU A 329 4.06 -12.17 3.73
C LEU A 329 5.55 -12.08 3.41
N GLY A 330 6.41 -12.21 4.43
CA GLY A 330 7.87 -12.05 4.31
C GLY A 330 8.65 -13.33 4.01
N ARG A 331 7.98 -14.49 3.95
CA ARG A 331 8.64 -15.79 3.70
C ARG A 331 9.36 -15.76 2.34
N ASP A 332 10.58 -16.26 2.28
CA ASP A 332 11.42 -16.36 1.08
C ASP A 332 11.70 -15.04 0.33
N VAL A 333 11.43 -13.89 0.96
CA VAL A 333 11.82 -12.56 0.46
C VAL A 333 13.16 -12.18 1.08
N TRP A 334 14.25 -12.32 0.33
CA TRP A 334 15.56 -11.84 0.80
C TRP A 334 15.61 -10.31 0.77
N PHE A 335 15.33 -9.68 1.89
CA PHE A 335 15.28 -8.22 2.00
C PHE A 335 16.00 -7.69 3.24
N LYS A 336 16.70 -6.56 3.09
CA LYS A 336 17.24 -5.77 4.19
C LYS A 336 16.30 -4.58 4.43
N PRO A 337 15.60 -4.48 5.58
CA PRO A 337 14.64 -3.42 5.87
C PRO A 337 15.24 -2.02 5.70
N SER A 338 14.46 -1.04 5.24
CA SER A 338 14.88 0.38 5.26
C SER A 338 14.32 1.17 6.45
N ILE A 339 13.47 0.55 7.28
CA ILE A 339 12.90 1.18 8.48
C ILE A 339 13.87 0.99 9.66
N PRO A 340 14.36 2.07 10.29
CA PRO A 340 15.23 1.98 11.45
C PRO A 340 14.44 1.53 12.69
N LEU A 341 14.59 0.25 13.06
CA LEU A 341 14.04 -0.32 14.31
C LEU A 341 15.05 -0.24 15.48
N SER A 342 16.09 0.59 15.36
CA SER A 342 17.14 0.75 16.37
C SER A 342 16.64 1.25 17.73
N LEU A 343 15.40 1.74 17.80
CA LEU A 343 14.71 2.20 19.01
C LEU A 343 13.90 1.10 19.74
N LEU A 344 13.74 -0.10 19.15
CA LEU A 344 13.08 -1.23 19.80
C LEU A 344 14.01 -2.05 20.72
N LYS A 345 15.18 -1.52 21.08
CA LYS A 345 15.94 -2.10 22.20
C LYS A 345 15.21 -1.75 23.49
N PRO A 346 14.59 -2.70 24.23
CA PRO A 346 14.47 -2.47 25.65
C PRO A 346 15.90 -2.31 26.15
N THR A 347 16.19 -1.20 26.83
CA THR A 347 17.45 -1.09 27.57
C THR A 347 17.55 -2.33 28.45
N SER A 348 18.45 -3.24 28.09
CA SER A 348 18.61 -4.54 28.72
C SER A 348 19.30 -4.39 30.08
N ARG A 349 18.65 -3.65 30.98
CA ARG A 349 18.96 -3.53 32.40
C ARG A 349 17.65 -3.50 33.20
N PHE A 350 16.78 -4.47 32.96
CA PHE A 350 15.90 -4.93 34.03
C PHE A 350 16.69 -5.97 34.85
N VAL A 351 17.54 -5.48 35.75
CA VAL A 351 18.11 -6.32 36.80
C VAL A 351 17.04 -6.45 37.87
N ARG A 352 16.34 -7.59 37.90
CA ARG A 352 15.57 -7.98 39.08
C ARG A 352 16.58 -8.56 40.08
N TRP A 353 16.86 -7.85 41.18
CA TRP A 353 17.59 -8.41 42.31
C TRP A 353 16.81 -8.20 43.63
N PRO A 354 16.91 -9.15 44.57
CA PRO A 354 16.13 -9.16 45.80
C PRO A 354 16.76 -8.22 46.84
N GLY A 355 15.94 -7.44 47.53
CA GLY A 355 16.37 -6.64 48.68
C GLY A 355 16.27 -5.15 48.43
N ASN A 356 15.51 -4.48 49.30
CA ASN A 356 15.32 -3.04 49.35
C ASN A 356 16.67 -2.32 49.43
N HIS A 357 16.97 -1.44 48.47
CA HIS A 357 17.66 -0.12 48.58
C HIS A 357 18.16 0.30 47.17
N LEU A 358 17.64 1.43 46.66
CA LEU A 358 17.93 1.97 45.32
C LEU A 358 19.24 2.78 45.31
N VAL A 359 20.22 2.34 44.52
CA VAL A 359 21.35 3.20 44.08
C VAL A 359 21.51 3.05 42.56
N TRP A 360 21.52 4.19 41.87
CA TRP A 360 21.68 4.32 40.42
C TRP A 360 23.16 4.35 40.02
N PRO A 361 23.54 3.78 38.87
CA PRO A 361 24.66 4.30 38.11
C PRO A 361 24.20 4.81 36.73
N ILE A 362 24.32 6.13 36.62
CA ILE A 362 24.39 6.93 35.40
C ILE A 362 25.52 6.39 34.50
N ASN A 363 25.25 6.28 33.20
CA ASN A 363 26.28 6.50 32.16
C ASN A 363 25.59 6.88 30.84
N ILE A 364 25.69 8.17 30.54
CA ILE A 364 25.33 8.82 29.27
C ILE A 364 26.64 9.41 28.73
N HIS A 365 26.93 9.25 27.44
CA HIS A 365 27.81 10.15 26.69
C HIS A 365 27.74 9.89 25.17
N PRO A 366 28.18 10.82 24.28
CA PRO A 366 27.97 12.27 24.16
C PRO A 366 27.30 12.66 22.83
N GLY A 367 26.49 13.71 22.83
CA GLY A 367 26.11 14.42 21.61
C GLY A 367 24.97 15.39 21.86
N LEU A 368 25.28 16.69 21.94
CA LEU A 368 24.42 17.83 22.29
C LEU A 368 24.09 18.02 23.79
N LEU A 369 25.08 18.58 24.49
CA LEU A 369 24.85 19.70 25.42
C LEU A 369 24.62 20.97 24.60
N ILE A 370 23.71 21.86 25.00
CA ILE A 370 23.91 23.32 25.07
C ILE A 370 22.75 23.96 25.89
N TRP A 371 23.13 24.43 27.10
CA TRP A 371 22.67 25.60 27.86
C TRP A 371 21.20 25.78 28.25
N ILE A 372 20.92 25.70 29.56
CA ILE A 372 20.45 26.86 30.35
C ILE A 372 21.21 26.88 31.68
N SER A 373 21.77 28.05 31.98
CA SER A 373 22.69 28.41 33.04
C SER A 373 22.06 28.54 34.44
N ALA A 374 22.88 28.22 35.43
CA ALA A 374 22.94 28.72 36.81
C ALA A 374 21.98 29.85 37.22
N TYR A 375 21.29 29.65 38.36
CA TYR A 375 21.21 30.65 39.43
C TYR A 375 20.77 30.00 40.76
N ASN A 376 21.42 30.42 41.85
CA ASN A 376 21.11 30.22 43.28
C ASN A 376 21.44 28.89 43.98
N MET A 377 22.68 28.77 44.45
CA MET A 377 22.93 28.31 45.83
C MET A 377 24.26 28.86 46.36
N TYR A 378 24.19 29.99 47.07
CA TYR A 378 25.12 30.38 48.14
C TYR A 378 24.42 31.44 48.98
N VAL A 379 23.86 31.06 50.14
CA VAL A 379 24.08 31.70 51.46
C VAL A 379 23.57 30.73 52.55
N LEU A 380 24.36 30.60 53.62
CA LEU A 380 24.13 29.92 54.93
C LEU A 380 24.32 28.39 54.88
N SER A 381 25.25 27.78 55.61
CA SER A 381 25.71 28.10 56.96
C SER A 381 27.03 27.38 57.35
N ILE A 382 27.79 28.09 58.19
CA ILE A 382 29.02 27.75 58.95
C ILE A 382 30.33 27.99 58.21
#